data_AF-A0A538TS84-F1
#
_entry.id   AF-A0A538TS84-F1
#
_cell.length_a   1.000
_cell.length_b   1.000
_cell.length_c   1.000
_cell.angle_alpha   90.00
_cell.angle_beta   90.00
_cell.angle_gamma   90.00
#
_symmetry.space_group_name_H-M   'P 1'
#
loop_
_entity.id
_entity.type
_entity.pdbx_description
1 polymer ?
#
loop_
_entity_poly.entity_id
_entity_poly.type
_entity_poly.pdbx_seq_one_letter_code
_entity_poly.pdbx_strand_id
1 'polypeptide(L)'
;MRSPEEASNWSDSILTESAMRLAQLLLPAIAQTRIVDHLLSTYGEVNRRVLSQMEMLPRAQSVEDMRRLVFEVAAFATFLLALNEAPDRILPDGGDTHRERVRFFNGVLFLEMRRVLQDAGMLEVREVIMDISGGPAAGIKYDLGGPVSLEQRLDEYMRRCRGWDSALASFTFHVARALDVEEYFATELLAMQFVEPIIDLTRQMADRVFGPCLRRGGSA
;
A
#
# COMPACT_ATOMS: atom_id res chain seq x y z
N MET A 1 23.03 -36.42 -7.56
CA MET A 1 22.37 -35.24 -8.16
C MET A 1 20.92 -35.28 -7.69
N ARG A 2 20.51 -34.28 -6.89
CA ARG A 2 19.11 -34.11 -6.48
C ARG A 2 18.31 -33.55 -7.65
N SER A 3 17.06 -33.97 -7.82
CA SER A 3 16.21 -33.49 -8.92
C SER A 3 15.82 -32.01 -8.68
N PRO A 4 15.48 -31.25 -9.74
CA PRO A 4 14.98 -29.88 -9.60
C PRO A 4 13.72 -29.75 -8.73
N GLU A 5 13.02 -30.85 -8.48
CA GLU A 5 11.83 -30.91 -7.62
C GLU A 5 12.16 -30.86 -6.12
N GLU A 6 13.41 -31.14 -5.72
CA GLU A 6 13.85 -31.11 -4.30
C GLU A 6 14.30 -29.71 -3.83
N ALA A 7 14.21 -28.67 -4.66
CA ALA A 7 14.78 -27.35 -4.38
C ALA A 7 13.76 -26.23 -4.02
N SER A 8 12.45 -26.52 -3.97
CA SER A 8 11.47 -25.54 -3.49
C SER A 8 10.79 -25.99 -2.20
N ASN A 9 11.31 -25.52 -1.06
CA ASN A 9 10.68 -25.65 0.26
C ASN A 9 9.35 -24.89 0.40
N TRP A 10 8.77 -24.37 -0.69
CA TRP A 10 7.54 -23.56 -0.69
C TRP A 10 6.29 -24.37 -1.01
N SER A 11 5.88 -25.29 -0.14
CA SER A 11 4.60 -25.97 -0.32
C SER A 11 3.41 -24.99 -0.27
N ASP A 12 2.28 -25.36 -0.86
CA ASP A 12 1.06 -24.52 -0.84
C ASP A 12 0.63 -24.17 0.59
N SER A 13 0.84 -25.07 1.56
CA SER A 13 0.61 -24.81 2.99
C SER A 13 1.51 -23.68 3.50
N ILE A 14 2.81 -23.74 3.21
CA ILE A 14 3.78 -22.72 3.63
C ILE A 14 3.49 -21.37 2.97
N LEU A 15 3.10 -21.38 1.69
CA LEU A 15 2.71 -20.16 0.98
C LEU A 15 1.43 -19.55 1.58
N THR A 16 0.44 -20.38 1.88
CA THR A 16 -0.82 -19.96 2.52
C THR A 16 -0.55 -19.34 3.89
N GLU A 17 0.19 -20.05 4.75
CA GLU A 17 0.56 -19.56 6.08
C GLU A 17 1.37 -18.26 6.01
N SER A 18 2.29 -18.15 5.06
CA SER A 18 3.10 -16.94 4.88
C SER A 18 2.24 -15.75 4.43
N ALA A 19 1.33 -15.96 3.48
CA ALA A 19 0.42 -14.92 3.00
C ALA A 19 -0.52 -14.42 4.12
N MET A 20 -1.14 -15.35 4.86
CA MET A 20 -1.98 -15.03 6.02
C MET A 20 -1.20 -14.25 7.07
N ARG A 21 0.01 -14.70 7.40
CA ARG A 21 0.85 -14.04 8.41
C ARG A 21 1.27 -12.64 7.97
N LEU A 22 1.62 -12.45 6.70
CA LEU A 22 1.90 -11.11 6.17
C LEU A 22 0.70 -10.20 6.29
N ALA A 23 -0.49 -10.67 5.91
CA ALA A 23 -1.70 -9.88 5.99
C ALA A 23 -2.01 -9.44 7.44
N GLN A 24 -1.89 -10.38 8.38
CA GLN A 24 -2.12 -10.12 9.81
C GLN A 24 -1.09 -9.18 10.43
N LEU A 25 0.15 -9.16 9.92
CA LEU A 25 1.22 -8.31 10.44
C LEU A 25 1.18 -6.89 9.87
N LEU A 26 0.72 -6.71 8.63
CA LEU A 26 0.88 -5.46 7.90
C LEU A 26 0.17 -4.29 8.57
N LEU A 27 -1.12 -4.44 8.88
CA LEU A 27 -1.91 -3.34 9.44
C LEU A 27 -1.44 -2.92 10.85
N PRO A 28 -1.16 -3.86 11.79
CA PRO A 28 -0.51 -3.51 13.05
C PRO A 28 0.86 -2.84 12.88
N ALA A 29 1.65 -3.26 11.89
CA ALA A 29 2.95 -2.69 11.64
C ALA A 29 2.84 -1.23 11.14
N ILE A 30 1.88 -0.92 10.27
CA ILE A 30 1.57 0.46 9.85
C ILE A 30 1.21 1.34 11.06
N ALA A 31 0.39 0.81 11.98
CA ALA A 31 0.03 1.54 13.20
C ALA A 31 1.25 1.75 14.13
N GLN A 32 2.13 0.75 14.26
CA GLN A 32 3.31 0.83 15.11
C GLN A 32 4.39 1.77 14.59
N THR A 33 4.60 1.84 13.27
CA THR A 33 5.57 2.76 12.66
C THR A 33 5.12 4.21 12.68
N ARG A 34 3.82 4.46 12.96
CA ARG A 34 3.23 5.80 12.97
C ARG A 34 3.46 6.56 11.67
N ILE A 35 3.57 5.87 10.53
CA ILE A 35 3.79 6.50 9.22
C ILE A 35 2.69 7.53 8.93
N VAL A 36 1.43 7.17 9.22
CA VAL A 36 0.28 8.06 9.02
C VAL A 36 0.34 9.27 9.96
N ASP A 37 0.68 9.09 11.23
CA ASP A 37 0.82 10.21 12.17
C ASP A 37 1.93 11.18 11.75
N HIS A 38 3.08 10.64 11.29
CA HIS A 38 4.16 11.47 10.78
C HIS A 38 3.75 12.23 9.52
N LEU A 39 3.04 11.59 8.58
CA LEU A 39 2.52 12.25 7.39
C LEU A 39 1.57 13.41 7.74
N LEU A 40 0.66 13.18 8.68
CA LEU A 40 -0.26 14.21 9.18
C LEU A 40 0.47 15.36 9.89
N SER A 41 1.49 15.05 10.71
CA SER A 41 2.30 16.05 11.40
C SER A 41 3.07 16.92 10.41
N THR A 42 3.77 16.30 9.45
CA THR A 42 4.54 17.03 8.44
C THR A 42 3.62 17.88 7.56
N TYR A 43 2.47 17.36 7.15
CA TYR A 43 1.45 18.14 6.46
C TYR A 43 1.03 19.37 7.27
N GLY A 44 0.67 19.17 8.54
CA GLY A 44 0.27 20.25 9.42
C GLY A 44 1.37 21.29 9.65
N GLU A 45 2.64 20.90 9.67
CA GLU A 45 3.79 21.81 9.78
C GLU A 45 4.02 22.60 8.48
N VAL A 46 4.04 21.93 7.34
CA VAL A 46 4.22 22.55 6.02
C VAL A 46 3.09 23.53 5.76
N ASN A 47 1.84 23.12 5.93
CA ASN A 47 0.70 23.99 5.70
C ASN A 47 0.62 25.12 6.72
N ARG A 48 0.93 24.92 8.00
CA ARG A 48 0.99 26.08 8.94
C ARG A 48 2.02 27.09 8.50
N ARG A 49 3.20 26.65 8.05
CA ARG A 49 4.26 27.55 7.61
C ARG A 49 3.85 28.36 6.37
N VAL A 50 3.19 27.73 5.40
CA VAL A 50 2.74 28.41 4.17
C VAL A 50 1.51 29.27 4.45
N LEU A 51 0.48 28.73 5.08
CA LEU A 51 -0.80 29.41 5.32
C LEU A 51 -0.68 30.54 6.35
N SER A 52 0.25 30.48 7.31
CA SER A 52 0.49 31.59 8.24
C SER A 52 0.96 32.86 7.53
N GLN A 53 1.60 32.75 6.35
CA GLN A 53 1.96 33.91 5.52
C GLN A 53 0.74 34.57 4.88
N MET A 54 -0.40 33.86 4.86
CA MET A 54 -1.68 34.29 4.29
C MET A 54 -2.78 34.43 5.36
N GLU A 55 -2.42 34.41 6.66
CA GLU A 55 -3.35 34.45 7.81
C GLU A 55 -4.41 33.32 7.80
N MET A 56 -4.09 32.19 7.17
CA MET A 56 -4.95 31.02 7.07
C MET A 56 -4.46 29.88 7.99
N LEU A 57 -5.35 28.94 8.30
CA LEU A 57 -5.05 27.73 9.08
C LEU A 57 -5.25 26.48 8.21
N PRO A 58 -4.44 25.42 8.39
CA PRO A 58 -4.68 24.15 7.71
C PRO A 58 -6.03 23.57 8.09
N ARG A 59 -6.63 22.83 7.15
CA ARG A 59 -7.82 22.02 7.41
C ARG A 59 -7.55 21.02 8.54
N ALA A 60 -8.52 20.89 9.44
CA ALA A 60 -8.51 19.83 10.45
C ALA A 60 -8.83 18.47 9.80
N GLN A 61 -8.03 17.46 10.14
CA GLN A 61 -8.18 16.12 9.59
C GLN A 61 -9.21 15.33 10.39
N SER A 62 -10.17 14.72 9.69
CA SER A 62 -11.22 13.92 10.32
C SER A 62 -10.76 12.49 10.60
N VAL A 63 -11.52 11.76 11.42
CA VAL A 63 -11.28 10.32 11.63
C VAL A 63 -11.39 9.52 10.34
N GLU A 64 -12.26 9.95 9.43
CA GLU A 64 -12.43 9.29 8.15
C GLU A 64 -11.22 9.53 7.23
N ASP A 65 -10.64 10.73 7.24
CA ASP A 65 -9.41 11.05 6.50
C ASP A 65 -8.24 10.19 7.00
N MET A 66 -8.11 10.03 8.32
CA MET A 66 -7.11 9.12 8.91
C MET A 66 -7.32 7.67 8.45
N ARG A 67 -8.56 7.19 8.40
CA ARG A 67 -8.87 5.83 7.92
C ARG A 67 -8.57 5.66 6.43
N ARG A 68 -8.86 6.66 5.59
CA ARG A 68 -8.47 6.68 4.17
C ARG A 68 -6.96 6.55 4.03
N LEU A 69 -6.20 7.36 4.76
CA LEU A 69 -4.73 7.33 4.70
C LEU A 69 -4.16 5.98 5.10
N VAL A 70 -4.67 5.38 6.18
CA VAL A 70 -4.25 4.02 6.59
C VAL A 70 -4.59 3.00 5.50
N PHE A 71 -5.77 3.10 4.89
CA PHE A 71 -6.16 2.23 3.78
C PHE A 71 -5.20 2.38 2.59
N GLU A 72 -4.90 3.60 2.14
CA GLU A 72 -4.02 3.82 0.98
C GLU A 72 -2.59 3.31 1.24
N VAL A 73 -2.07 3.50 2.46
CA VAL A 73 -0.78 2.93 2.87
C VAL A 73 -0.83 1.40 2.87
N ALA A 74 -1.90 0.79 3.40
CA ALA A 74 -2.05 -0.65 3.44
C ALA A 74 -2.22 -1.27 2.03
N ALA A 75 -2.97 -0.62 1.15
CA ALA A 75 -3.16 -1.05 -0.23
C ALA A 75 -1.84 -1.00 -1.01
N PHE A 76 -1.10 0.10 -0.89
CA PHE A 76 0.21 0.23 -1.53
C PHE A 76 1.23 -0.75 -0.96
N ALA A 77 1.28 -0.93 0.35
CA ALA A 77 2.16 -1.91 0.97
C ALA A 77 1.83 -3.36 0.55
N THR A 78 0.55 -3.69 0.39
CA THR A 78 0.09 -4.98 -0.16
C THR A 78 0.56 -5.17 -1.59
N PHE A 79 0.48 -4.13 -2.42
CA PHE A 79 1.01 -4.12 -3.79
C PHE A 79 2.51 -4.41 -3.82
N LEU A 80 3.31 -3.74 -2.97
CA LEU A 80 4.76 -3.95 -2.87
C LEU A 80 5.11 -5.38 -2.47
N LEU A 81 4.39 -5.94 -1.49
CA LEU A 81 4.58 -7.33 -1.09
C LEU A 81 4.33 -8.28 -2.26
N ALA A 82 3.26 -8.07 -3.03
CA ALA A 82 2.85 -8.96 -4.10
C ALA A 82 3.73 -8.90 -5.36
N LEU A 83 4.24 -7.71 -5.69
CA LEU A 83 4.99 -7.47 -6.94
C LEU A 83 6.50 -7.37 -6.78
N ASN A 84 6.99 -7.00 -5.60
CA ASN A 84 8.42 -6.84 -5.35
C ASN A 84 8.93 -7.93 -4.39
N GLU A 85 8.35 -8.03 -3.20
CA GLU A 85 8.98 -8.85 -2.15
C GLU A 85 8.73 -10.35 -2.30
N ALA A 86 7.54 -10.76 -2.75
CA ALA A 86 7.16 -12.16 -2.89
C ALA A 86 7.85 -12.87 -4.09
N PRO A 87 7.92 -12.28 -5.30
CA PRO A 87 8.66 -12.88 -6.41
C PRO A 87 10.12 -13.17 -6.06
N ASP A 88 10.82 -12.24 -5.41
CA ASP A 88 12.24 -12.41 -5.08
C ASP A 88 12.50 -13.51 -4.04
N ARG A 89 11.50 -13.88 -3.24
CA ARG A 89 11.65 -14.81 -2.10
C ARG A 89 11.05 -16.19 -2.31
N ILE A 90 10.02 -16.31 -3.14
CA ILE A 90 9.26 -17.57 -3.29
C ILE A 90 9.96 -18.56 -4.23
N LEU A 91 10.89 -18.16 -5.12
CA LEU A 91 11.77 -19.05 -5.89
C LEU A 91 12.66 -18.21 -6.85
N PRO A 92 13.94 -17.94 -6.55
CA PRO A 92 14.74 -17.00 -7.34
C PRO A 92 15.18 -17.51 -8.74
N ASP A 93 15.17 -18.82 -8.99
CA ASP A 93 15.58 -19.43 -10.27
C ASP A 93 14.35 -19.75 -11.14
N GLY A 94 13.81 -18.69 -11.77
CA GLY A 94 12.48 -18.64 -12.38
C GLY A 94 12.23 -19.55 -13.60
N GLY A 95 11.16 -20.34 -13.49
CA GLY A 95 10.44 -20.99 -14.60
C GLY A 95 8.92 -20.80 -14.45
N ASP A 96 8.08 -21.45 -15.27
CA ASP A 96 6.62 -21.26 -15.20
C ASP A 96 6.01 -21.64 -13.85
N THR A 97 6.56 -22.66 -13.18
CA THR A 97 6.18 -23.07 -11.82
C THR A 97 6.38 -21.97 -10.78
N HIS A 98 7.36 -21.08 -10.97
CA HIS A 98 7.56 -19.92 -10.09
C HIS A 98 6.41 -18.92 -10.23
N ARG A 99 6.02 -18.60 -11.47
CA ARG A 99 4.92 -17.67 -11.75
C ARG A 99 3.59 -18.15 -11.17
N GLU A 100 3.32 -19.45 -11.25
CA GLU A 100 2.12 -20.06 -10.67
C GLU A 100 2.11 -19.97 -9.14
N ARG A 101 3.24 -20.22 -8.47
CA ARG A 101 3.34 -20.11 -7.00
C ARG A 101 3.22 -18.69 -6.49
N VAL A 102 3.84 -17.73 -7.16
CA VAL A 102 3.68 -16.30 -6.85
C VAL A 102 2.22 -15.88 -7.04
N ARG A 103 1.58 -16.32 -8.13
CA ARG A 103 0.15 -16.05 -8.36
C ARG A 103 -0.74 -16.65 -7.27
N PHE A 104 -0.48 -17.90 -6.88
CA PHE A 104 -1.19 -18.56 -5.79
C PHE A 104 -1.04 -17.78 -4.48
N PHE A 105 0.20 -17.47 -4.09
CA PHE A 105 0.51 -16.68 -2.90
C PHE A 105 -0.20 -15.32 -2.92
N ASN A 106 -0.12 -14.58 -4.03
CA ASN A 106 -0.77 -13.27 -4.17
C ASN A 106 -2.28 -13.37 -4.04
N GLY A 107 -2.90 -14.42 -4.59
CA GLY A 107 -4.33 -14.68 -4.43
C GLY A 107 -4.75 -14.83 -2.97
N VAL A 108 -3.98 -15.59 -2.19
CA VAL A 108 -4.22 -15.75 -0.74
C VAL A 108 -3.97 -14.43 0.00
N LEU A 109 -2.86 -13.74 -0.29
CA LEU A 109 -2.50 -12.48 0.36
C LEU A 109 -3.61 -11.43 0.18
N PHE A 110 -4.16 -11.29 -1.02
CA PHE A 110 -5.21 -10.32 -1.31
C PHE A 110 -6.53 -10.64 -0.60
N LEU A 111 -6.92 -11.92 -0.56
CA LEU A 111 -8.11 -12.35 0.16
C LEU A 111 -7.99 -12.05 1.66
N GLU A 112 -6.86 -12.37 2.26
CA GLU A 112 -6.62 -12.15 3.68
C GLU A 112 -6.47 -10.67 4.02
N MET A 113 -5.79 -9.89 3.18
CA MET A 113 -5.70 -8.44 3.36
C MET A 113 -7.08 -7.77 3.28
N ARG A 114 -7.93 -8.17 2.34
CA ARG A 114 -9.30 -7.68 2.26
C ARG A 114 -10.07 -7.95 3.56
N ARG A 115 -9.95 -9.16 4.11
CA ARG A 115 -10.57 -9.52 5.38
C ARG A 115 -10.05 -8.66 6.54
N VAL A 116 -8.74 -8.50 6.65
CA VAL A 116 -8.12 -7.64 7.68
C VAL A 116 -8.61 -6.19 7.59
N LEU A 117 -8.69 -5.64 6.38
CA LEU A 117 -9.21 -4.28 6.14
C LEU A 117 -10.72 -4.17 6.47
N GLN A 118 -11.49 -5.21 6.16
CA GLN A 118 -12.91 -5.29 6.50
C GLN A 118 -13.13 -5.32 8.01
N ASP A 119 -12.41 -6.18 8.73
CA ASP A 119 -12.48 -6.31 10.19
C ASP A 119 -12.05 -5.01 10.89
N ALA A 120 -11.16 -4.23 10.25
CA ALA A 120 -10.77 -2.89 10.71
C ALA A 120 -11.74 -1.76 10.32
N GLY A 121 -12.85 -2.07 9.62
CA GLY A 121 -13.85 -1.10 9.19
C GLY A 121 -13.36 -0.15 8.07
N MET A 122 -12.30 -0.51 7.35
CA MET A 122 -11.70 0.35 6.32
C MET A 122 -12.46 0.29 5.00
N LEU A 123 -13.18 -0.80 4.73
CA LEU A 123 -13.94 -0.94 3.47
C LEU A 123 -15.25 -0.14 3.45
N GLU A 124 -15.64 0.50 4.55
CA GLU A 124 -16.79 1.41 4.61
C GLU A 124 -16.40 2.85 4.24
N VAL A 125 -15.10 3.14 4.23
CA VAL A 125 -14.56 4.47 3.93
C VAL A 125 -14.80 4.79 2.47
N ARG A 126 -15.30 6.00 2.17
CA ARG A 126 -15.62 6.42 0.79
C ARG A 126 -14.45 7.13 0.13
N GLU A 127 -14.21 6.89 -1.15
CA GLU A 127 -13.20 7.61 -1.92
C GLU A 127 -13.58 9.10 -2.10
N VAL A 128 -12.61 10.02 -2.13
CA VAL A 128 -12.85 11.45 -2.40
C VAL A 128 -12.70 11.74 -3.89
N ILE A 129 -13.77 11.87 -4.68
CA ILE A 129 -13.73 12.15 -6.13
C ILE A 129 -13.43 13.62 -6.40
N MET A 130 -12.52 13.88 -7.36
CA MET A 130 -12.30 15.20 -7.94
C MET A 130 -13.09 15.31 -9.25
N ASP A 131 -14.02 16.25 -9.32
CA ASP A 131 -14.76 16.59 -10.53
C ASP A 131 -14.17 17.85 -11.16
N ILE A 132 -13.59 17.68 -12.35
CA ILE A 132 -12.96 18.72 -13.16
C ILE A 132 -13.82 19.05 -14.40
N SER A 133 -15.03 18.49 -14.49
CA SER A 133 -15.90 18.58 -15.69
C SER A 133 -16.39 19.99 -16.01
N GLY A 134 -16.27 20.95 -15.08
CA GLY A 134 -16.71 22.34 -15.28
C GLY A 134 -15.71 23.25 -15.99
N GLY A 135 -14.51 22.78 -16.33
CA GLY A 135 -13.44 23.60 -16.91
C GLY A 135 -12.79 24.59 -15.91
N PRO A 136 -11.78 25.38 -16.35
CA PRO A 136 -10.95 26.19 -15.45
C PRO A 136 -11.71 27.25 -14.64
N ALA A 137 -12.88 27.69 -15.12
CA ALA A 137 -13.67 28.76 -14.51
C ALA A 137 -14.67 28.26 -13.44
N ALA A 138 -15.00 26.97 -13.41
CA ALA A 138 -16.00 26.43 -12.49
C ALA A 138 -15.45 26.07 -11.11
N GLY A 139 -14.13 26.17 -10.92
CA GLY A 139 -13.44 25.60 -9.76
C GLY A 139 -13.42 24.07 -9.81
N ILE A 140 -12.49 23.46 -9.06
CA ILE A 140 -12.50 22.00 -8.86
C ILE A 140 -13.56 21.69 -7.81
N LYS A 141 -14.45 20.75 -8.10
CA LYS A 141 -15.44 20.25 -7.13
C LYS A 141 -14.99 18.92 -6.55
N TYR A 142 -15.36 18.67 -5.31
CA TYR A 142 -15.01 17.44 -4.60
C TYR A 142 -16.27 16.78 -4.05
N ASP A 143 -16.36 15.47 -4.16
CA ASP A 143 -17.49 14.67 -3.67
C ASP A 143 -17.00 13.33 -3.10
N LEU A 144 -17.89 12.61 -2.41
CA LEU A 144 -17.63 11.26 -1.93
C LEU A 144 -18.14 10.22 -2.93
N GLY A 145 -17.22 9.42 -3.43
CA GLY A 145 -17.44 8.30 -4.33
C GLY A 145 -17.94 7.03 -3.66
N GLY A 146 -17.69 5.89 -4.28
CA GLY A 146 -17.99 4.58 -3.69
C GLY A 146 -17.08 4.26 -2.49
N PRO A 147 -17.35 3.15 -1.79
CA PRO A 147 -16.42 2.61 -0.80
C PRO A 147 -15.08 2.27 -1.45
N VAL A 148 -13.98 2.46 -0.72
CA VAL A 148 -12.65 2.08 -1.18
C VAL A 148 -12.55 0.56 -1.39
N SER A 149 -11.83 0.15 -2.43
CA SER A 149 -11.64 -1.27 -2.76
C SER A 149 -10.17 -1.57 -2.95
N LEU A 150 -9.68 -2.58 -2.22
CA LEU A 150 -8.32 -3.06 -2.38
C LEU A 150 -8.09 -3.57 -3.80
N GLU A 151 -9.05 -4.30 -4.37
CA GLU A 151 -8.97 -4.80 -5.74
C GLU A 151 -8.86 -3.67 -6.76
N GLN A 152 -9.65 -2.61 -6.61
CA GLN A 152 -9.56 -1.43 -7.47
C GLN A 152 -8.21 -0.74 -7.34
N ARG A 153 -7.68 -0.56 -6.13
CA ARG A 153 -6.35 0.06 -5.92
C ARG A 153 -5.23 -0.76 -6.52
N LEU A 154 -5.22 -2.07 -6.27
CA LEU A 154 -4.22 -2.98 -6.84
C LEU A 154 -4.28 -2.95 -8.37
N ASP A 155 -5.49 -2.98 -8.94
CA ASP A 155 -5.69 -2.89 -10.37
C ASP A 155 -5.29 -1.53 -10.95
N GLU A 156 -5.51 -0.41 -10.25
CA GLU A 156 -4.99 0.90 -10.64
C GLU A 156 -3.47 0.94 -10.65
N TYR A 157 -2.84 0.39 -9.61
CA TYR A 157 -1.38 0.26 -9.57
C TYR A 157 -0.88 -0.64 -10.71
N MET A 158 -1.55 -1.76 -11.00
CA MET A 158 -1.15 -2.69 -12.06
C MET A 158 -1.43 -2.19 -13.49
N ARG A 159 -2.61 -1.61 -13.78
CA ARG A 159 -3.00 -1.14 -15.13
C ARG A 159 -2.23 0.09 -15.55
N ARG A 160 -1.91 0.97 -14.59
CA ARG A 160 -1.12 2.18 -14.88
C ARG A 160 0.38 1.89 -14.92
N CYS A 161 0.84 0.74 -14.41
CA CYS A 161 2.23 0.29 -14.49
C CYS A 161 2.70 0.03 -15.94
N ARG A 162 3.13 1.10 -16.61
CA ARG A 162 4.28 1.06 -17.54
C ARG A 162 5.62 1.19 -16.78
N GLY A 163 5.63 0.89 -15.47
CA GLY A 163 6.80 1.03 -14.58
C GLY A 163 6.43 1.49 -13.18
N TRP A 164 7.41 1.39 -12.27
CA TRP A 164 7.36 1.80 -10.86
C TRP A 164 6.82 3.23 -10.65
N ASP A 165 7.23 4.16 -11.51
CA ASP A 165 6.87 5.57 -11.42
C ASP A 165 5.35 5.80 -11.50
N SER A 166 4.63 4.95 -12.21
CA SER A 166 3.17 5.11 -12.32
C SER A 166 2.40 4.57 -11.12
N ALA A 167 2.90 3.51 -10.47
CA ALA A 167 2.33 3.05 -9.21
C ALA A 167 2.56 4.11 -8.12
N LEU A 168 3.75 4.69 -8.10
CA LEU A 168 4.10 5.80 -7.22
C LEU A 168 3.16 6.99 -7.41
N ALA A 169 3.01 7.48 -8.65
CA ALA A 169 2.10 8.59 -8.95
C ALA A 169 0.65 8.29 -8.54
N SER A 170 0.18 7.06 -8.76
CA SER A 170 -1.18 6.69 -8.33
C SER A 170 -1.32 6.64 -6.82
N PHE A 171 -0.31 6.15 -6.10
CA PHE A 171 -0.30 6.15 -4.63
C PHE A 171 -0.30 7.57 -4.08
N THR A 172 0.61 8.43 -4.54
CA THR A 172 0.74 9.82 -4.07
C THR A 172 -0.51 10.63 -4.38
N PHE A 173 -1.14 10.40 -5.53
CA PHE A 173 -2.43 10.99 -5.89
C PHE A 173 -3.56 10.61 -4.91
N HIS A 174 -3.65 9.34 -4.52
CA HIS A 174 -4.70 8.90 -3.58
C HIS A 174 -4.45 9.38 -2.15
N VAL A 175 -3.19 9.40 -1.71
CA VAL A 175 -2.80 10.00 -0.42
C VAL A 175 -3.12 11.48 -0.41
N ALA A 176 -2.82 12.21 -1.48
CA ALA A 176 -3.14 13.63 -1.61
C ALA A 176 -4.65 13.88 -1.45
N ARG A 177 -5.49 13.12 -2.15
CA ARG A 177 -6.96 13.21 -2.04
C ARG A 177 -7.50 12.84 -0.66
N ALA A 178 -6.87 11.87 0.00
CA ALA A 178 -7.23 11.47 1.35
C ALA A 178 -6.83 12.53 2.40
N LEU A 179 -5.75 13.25 2.15
CA LEU A 179 -5.18 14.24 3.06
C LEU A 179 -5.80 15.62 2.87
N ASP A 180 -5.66 16.18 1.68
CA ASP A 180 -6.20 17.48 1.34
C ASP A 180 -6.36 17.63 -0.16
N VAL A 181 -7.62 17.56 -0.58
CA VAL A 181 -7.99 17.61 -1.98
C VAL A 181 -7.86 19.02 -2.57
N GLU A 182 -7.93 20.06 -1.74
CA GLU A 182 -7.78 21.45 -2.17
C GLU A 182 -6.31 21.76 -2.49
N GLU A 183 -5.38 21.18 -1.73
CA GLU A 183 -3.93 21.34 -1.86
C GLU A 183 -3.26 20.08 -2.45
N TYR A 184 -3.96 19.37 -3.35
CA TYR A 184 -3.53 18.03 -3.78
C TYR A 184 -2.12 18.00 -4.38
N PHE A 185 -1.71 19.04 -5.13
CA PHE A 185 -0.35 19.10 -5.70
C PHE A 185 0.74 19.18 -4.63
N ALA A 186 0.53 19.98 -3.57
CA ALA A 186 1.50 20.11 -2.50
C ALA A 186 1.54 18.84 -1.64
N THR A 187 0.38 18.22 -1.42
CA THR A 187 0.28 16.97 -0.65
C THR A 187 0.80 15.75 -1.42
N GLU A 188 0.77 15.76 -2.74
CA GLU A 188 1.38 14.72 -3.57
C GLU A 188 2.91 14.68 -3.41
N LEU A 189 3.57 15.85 -3.44
CA LEU A 189 5.01 15.97 -3.18
C LEU A 189 5.38 15.54 -1.76
N LEU A 190 4.52 15.81 -0.79
CA LEU A 190 4.70 15.34 0.57
C LEU A 190 4.59 13.81 0.64
N ALA A 191 3.57 13.23 0.00
CA ALA A 191 3.34 11.78 -0.01
C ALA A 191 4.53 11.01 -0.59
N MET A 192 5.23 11.58 -1.59
CA MET A 192 6.47 11.00 -2.14
C MET A 192 7.54 10.73 -1.07
N GLN A 193 7.64 11.58 -0.04
CA GLN A 193 8.64 11.44 1.02
C GLN A 193 8.38 10.23 1.93
N PHE A 194 7.15 9.69 1.93
CA PHE A 194 6.75 8.57 2.77
C PHE A 194 6.80 7.22 2.05
N VAL A 195 7.19 7.21 0.78
CA VAL A 195 7.27 5.98 -0.03
C VAL A 195 8.38 5.07 0.47
N GLU A 196 9.59 5.59 0.68
CA GLU A 196 10.72 4.76 1.16
C GLU A 196 10.43 4.13 2.54
N PRO A 197 9.88 4.87 3.54
CA PRO A 197 9.42 4.25 4.78
C PRO A 197 8.42 3.10 4.59
N ILE A 198 7.52 3.18 3.61
CA ILE A 198 6.56 2.11 3.31
C ILE A 198 7.27 0.92 2.66
N ILE A 199 8.20 1.16 1.75
CA ILE A 199 9.03 0.10 1.15
C ILE A 199 9.81 -0.63 2.25
N ASP A 200 10.49 0.10 3.13
CA ASP A 200 11.26 -0.49 4.22
C ASP A 200 10.38 -1.29 5.18
N LEU A 201 9.18 -0.80 5.48
CA LEU A 201 8.19 -1.55 6.24
C LEU A 201 7.83 -2.87 5.55
N THR A 202 7.56 -2.85 4.25
CA THR A 202 7.20 -4.06 3.50
C THR A 202 8.33 -5.08 3.43
N ARG A 203 9.57 -4.62 3.20
CA ARG A 203 10.78 -5.46 3.27
C ARG A 203 10.93 -6.10 4.65
N GLN A 204 10.79 -5.32 5.72
CA GLN A 204 10.87 -5.84 7.09
C GLN A 204 9.80 -6.89 7.39
N MET A 205 8.57 -6.69 6.93
CA MET A 205 7.50 -7.67 7.11
C MET A 205 7.77 -8.94 6.30
N ALA A 206 8.21 -8.79 5.05
CA ALA A 206 8.64 -9.92 4.22
C ALA A 206 9.75 -10.71 4.89
N ASP A 207 10.80 -10.06 5.40
CA ASP A 207 11.93 -10.73 6.05
C ASP A 207 11.53 -11.47 7.33
N ARG A 208 10.58 -10.93 8.10
CA ARG A 208 10.04 -11.61 9.29
C ARG A 208 9.29 -12.90 8.96
N VAL A 209 8.65 -12.97 7.80
CA VAL A 209 7.84 -14.11 7.38
C VAL A 209 8.66 -15.11 6.56
N PHE A 210 9.35 -14.64 5.53
CA PHE A 210 10.12 -15.47 4.61
C PHE A 210 11.52 -15.82 5.14
N GLY A 211 12.16 -14.96 5.92
CA GLY A 211 13.53 -15.16 6.42
C GLY A 211 13.74 -16.47 7.20
N PRO A 212 12.85 -16.85 8.14
CA PRO A 212 12.93 -18.14 8.82
C PRO A 212 12.79 -19.35 7.88
N CYS A 213 11.99 -19.22 6.81
CA CYS A 213 11.75 -20.30 5.83
C CYS A 213 12.94 -20.52 4.92
N LEU A 214 13.63 -19.44 4.52
CA LEU A 214 14.85 -19.50 3.70
C LEU A 214 16.04 -20.12 4.47
N ARG A 215 16.16 -19.84 5.78
CA ARG A 215 17.25 -20.39 6.62
C ARG A 215 17.13 -21.90 6.86
N ARG A 216 15.92 -22.46 6.85
CA ARG A 216 15.70 -23.92 7.02
C ARG A 216 16.07 -24.73 5.77
N GLY A 217 16.21 -24.10 4.61
CA GLY A 217 16.64 -24.75 3.37
C GLY A 217 18.16 -24.78 3.14
N GLY A 218 18.94 -24.04 3.94
CA GLY A 218 20.40 -23.89 3.77
C GLY A 218 21.25 -24.66 4.78
N SER A 219 20.66 -25.59 5.54
CA SER A 219 21.39 -26.46 6.47
C SER A 219 21.10 -27.93 6.14
N ALA A 220 21.75 -28.43 5.10
CA ALA A 220 21.92 -29.85 4.82
C ALA A 220 23.29 -30.07 4.16
#